data_AF-A0A158AXJ0-F1
#
_entry.id   AF-A0A158AXJ0-F1
#
_cell.length_a   1.000
_cell.length_b   1.000
_cell.length_c   1.000
_cell.angle_alpha   90.00
_cell.angle_beta   90.00
_cell.angle_gamma   90.00
#
_symmetry.space_group_name_H-M   'P 1'
#
loop_
_entity.id
_entity.type
_entity.pdbx_description
1 polymer ?
#
loop_
_entity_poly.entity_id
_entity_poly.type
_entity_poly.pdbx_seq_one_letter_code
_entity_poly.pdbx_strand_id
1 'polypeptide(L)'
;MAYNKLNNPRAFPGNSNYGMSLRDYFAGQALAGDMADEALPYDASSTLLEERAQLYYRLADAMLKVRAQDEAVTNTTAMMGLSI
;
A
#
# COMPACT_ATOMS: atom_id res chain seq x y z
N MET A 1 20.43 7.35 0.05
CA MET A 1 19.59 7.83 -1.07
C MET A 1 18.15 7.82 -0.60
N ALA A 2 17.50 8.99 -0.53
CA ALA A 2 16.11 9.10 -0.11
C ALA A 2 15.20 8.72 -1.28
N TYR A 3 14.48 7.60 -1.16
CA TYR A 3 13.49 7.19 -2.14
C TYR A 3 12.36 8.22 -2.17
N ASN A 4 12.24 8.93 -3.29
CA ASN A 4 11.35 10.07 -3.43
C ASN A 4 9.89 9.58 -3.39
N LYS A 5 9.14 9.94 -2.34
CA LYS A 5 7.73 9.56 -2.06
C LYS A 5 6.72 10.22 -3.02
N LEU A 6 7.11 10.58 -4.23
CA LEU A 6 6.43 11.62 -5.01
C LEU A 6 5.01 11.25 -5.51
N ASN A 7 4.64 9.97 -5.55
CA ASN A 7 3.33 9.55 -6.09
C ASN A 7 2.47 8.75 -5.10
N ASN A 8 2.78 8.77 -3.81
CA ASN A 8 2.07 7.95 -2.85
C ASN A 8 1.37 8.81 -1.78
N PRO A 9 0.02 8.77 -1.69
CA PRO A 9 -0.71 9.55 -0.71
C PRO A 9 -0.29 9.16 0.71
N ARG A 10 -0.51 10.06 1.67
CA ARG A 10 -0.19 9.80 3.08
C ARG A 10 -1.18 8.80 3.68
N ALA A 11 -0.72 7.91 4.55
CA ALA A 11 -1.59 6.97 5.27
C ALA A 11 -2.45 7.65 6.35
N PHE A 12 -1.95 8.73 6.99
CA PHE A 12 -2.68 9.48 8.02
C PHE A 12 -2.72 10.99 7.72
N PRO A 13 -3.89 11.63 7.75
CA PRO A 13 -4.03 13.07 7.58
C PRO A 13 -3.74 13.81 8.90
N GLY A 14 -2.46 14.03 9.21
CA GLY A 14 -2.02 14.79 10.39
C GLY A 14 -0.79 15.67 10.10
N ASN A 15 -0.65 16.77 10.84
CA ASN A 15 0.40 17.80 10.68
C ASN A 15 1.82 17.37 11.11
N SER A 16 2.04 16.08 11.38
CA SER A 16 3.34 15.55 11.77
C SER A 16 4.14 15.15 10.52
N ASN A 17 5.33 15.72 10.32
CA ASN A 17 6.22 15.45 9.17
C ASN A 17 6.78 14.00 9.10
N TYR A 18 6.28 13.08 9.91
CA TYR A 18 6.67 11.67 9.98
C TYR A 18 5.50 10.76 9.55
N GLY A 19 4.97 11.00 8.35
CA GLY A 19 3.84 10.25 7.80
C GLY A 19 4.28 9.02 7.01
N MET A 20 3.86 7.83 7.46
CA MET A 20 3.84 6.59 6.68
C MET A 20 3.07 6.83 5.38
N SER A 21 3.59 6.35 4.25
CA SER A 21 2.88 6.47 2.97
C SER A 21 1.75 5.44 2.89
N LEU A 22 0.73 5.64 2.04
CA LEU A 22 -0.42 4.73 1.94
C LEU A 22 0.03 3.33 1.49
N ARG A 23 1.01 3.27 0.59
CA ARG A 23 1.73 2.02 0.27
C ARG A 23 2.34 1.34 1.51
N ASP A 24 3.04 2.09 2.36
CA ASP A 24 3.64 1.53 3.58
C ASP A 24 2.55 1.02 4.53
N TYR A 25 1.41 1.70 4.60
CA TYR A 25 0.26 1.23 5.37
C TYR A 25 -0.30 -0.08 4.84
N PHE A 26 -0.57 -0.18 3.53
CA PHE A 26 -1.05 -1.43 2.91
C PHE A 26 -0.05 -2.58 3.05
N ALA A 27 1.24 -2.30 2.85
CA ALA A 27 2.29 -3.31 3.05
C ALA A 27 2.34 -3.78 4.52
N GLY A 28 2.20 -2.85 5.47
CA GLY A 28 2.11 -3.17 6.90
C GLY A 28 0.88 -4.00 7.26
N GLN A 29 -0.28 -3.75 6.65
CA GLN A 29 -1.48 -4.57 6.84
C GLN A 29 -1.28 -6.00 6.29
N ALA A 30 -0.68 -6.12 5.09
CA ALA A 30 -0.37 -7.44 4.52
C ALA A 30 0.61 -8.23 5.39
N LEU A 31 1.65 -7.57 5.92
CA LEU A 31 2.59 -8.16 6.87
C LEU A 31 1.87 -8.62 8.15
N ALA A 32 1.02 -7.77 8.75
CA ALA A 32 0.31 -8.11 9.97
C ALA A 32 -0.61 -9.33 9.78
N GLY A 33 -1.25 -9.46 8.61
CA GLY A 33 -2.03 -10.63 8.24
C GLY A 33 -1.19 -11.89 8.10
N ASP A 34 -0.05 -11.84 7.39
CA ASP A 34 0.85 -13.00 7.23
C ASP A 34 1.46 -13.45 8.57
N MET A 35 1.72 -12.51 9.48
CA MET A 35 2.22 -12.81 10.82
C MET A 35 1.19 -13.46 11.75
N ALA A 36 -0.11 -13.28 11.49
CA ALA A 36 -1.17 -13.90 12.29
C ALA A 36 -1.30 -15.42 12.07
N ASP A 37 -0.76 -15.93 10.95
CA ASP A 37 -0.79 -17.35 10.58
C ASP A 37 0.45 -18.14 11.08
N GLU A 38 1.35 -17.48 11.83
CA GLU A 38 2.64 -18.05 12.29
C GLU A 38 3.51 -18.68 11.16
N ALA A 39 3.23 -18.33 9.90
CA ALA A 39 3.85 -18.96 8.72
C ALA A 39 5.33 -18.60 8.50
N LEU A 40 5.85 -17.64 9.28
CA LEU A 40 7.21 -17.13 9.19
C LEU A 40 7.98 -17.58 10.44
N PRO A 41 8.97 -18.48 10.28
CA PRO A 41 9.72 -19.00 11.42
C PRO A 41 10.60 -17.92 12.05
N TYR A 42 10.86 -18.05 13.36
CA TYR A 42 11.68 -17.11 14.12
C TYR A 42 13.11 -16.97 13.57
N ASP A 43 13.66 -18.06 13.03
CA ASP A 43 14.99 -18.14 12.43
C ASP A 43 14.97 -17.99 10.90
N ALA A 44 13.93 -17.34 10.36
CA ALA A 44 13.82 -17.04 8.94
C ALA A 44 15.09 -16.39 8.38
N SER A 45 15.58 -16.92 7.26
CA SER A 45 16.74 -16.36 6.56
C SER A 45 16.48 -14.93 6.09
N SER A 46 17.55 -14.13 5.97
CA SER A 46 17.45 -12.77 5.43
C SER A 46 16.81 -12.73 4.04
N THR A 47 17.12 -13.70 3.18
CA THR A 47 16.54 -13.81 1.84
C THR A 47 15.02 -14.01 1.89
N LEU A 48 14.52 -14.87 2.77
CA LEU A 48 13.08 -15.07 2.95
C LEU A 48 12.39 -13.80 3.44
N LEU A 49 13.01 -13.07 4.37
CA LEU A 49 12.48 -11.80 4.88
C LEU A 49 12.41 -10.73 3.79
N GLU A 50 13.44 -10.65 2.93
CA GLU A 50 13.47 -9.74 1.79
C GLU A 50 12.38 -10.08 0.75
N GLU A 51 12.19 -11.37 0.43
CA GLU A 51 11.14 -11.83 -0.48
C GLU A 51 9.73 -11.51 0.04
N ARG A 52 9.51 -11.69 1.34
CA ARG A 52 8.23 -11.35 2.00
C ARG A 52 7.97 -9.85 1.99
N ALA A 53 8.97 -9.04 2.31
CA ALA A 53 8.86 -7.59 2.20
C ALA A 53 8.50 -7.15 0.76
N GLN A 54 9.15 -7.73 -0.25
CA GLN A 54 8.83 -7.47 -1.65
C GLN A 54 7.40 -7.92 -2.02
N LEU A 55 6.92 -9.04 -1.47
CA LEU A 55 5.54 -9.48 -1.65
C LEU A 55 4.54 -8.46 -1.10
N TYR A 56 4.73 -7.97 0.13
CA TYR A 56 3.81 -7.01 0.75
C TYR A 56 3.75 -5.69 -0.01
N TYR A 57 4.91 -5.20 -0.48
CA TYR A 57 4.94 -4.00 -1.30
C TYR A 57 4.28 -4.20 -2.66
N ARG A 58 4.38 -5.38 -3.29
CA ARG A 58 3.63 -5.70 -4.52
C ARG A 58 2.13 -5.74 -4.29
N LEU A 59 1.67 -6.26 -3.15
CA LEU A 59 0.26 -6.22 -2.77
C LEU A 59 -0.21 -4.77 -2.58
N ALA A 60 0.56 -3.94 -1.89
CA ALA A 60 0.28 -2.52 -1.73
C ALA A 60 0.19 -1.79 -3.08
N ASP A 61 1.10 -2.07 -4.01
CA ASP A 61 1.09 -1.49 -5.35
C ASP A 61 -0.14 -1.92 -6.15
N ALA A 62 -0.58 -3.18 -6.00
CA ALA A 62 -1.81 -3.66 -6.61
C ALA A 62 -3.05 -2.94 -6.06
N MET A 63 -3.13 -2.73 -4.75
CA MET A 63 -4.23 -1.98 -4.11
C MET A 63 -4.29 -0.53 -4.59
N LEU A 64 -3.14 0.14 -4.66
CA LEU A 64 -3.06 1.51 -5.18
C LEU A 64 -3.49 1.59 -6.65
N LYS A 65 -3.11 0.60 -7.47
CA LYS A 65 -3.53 0.52 -8.87
C LYS A 65 -5.04 0.40 -9.01
N VAL A 66 -5.67 -0.50 -8.25
CA VAL A 66 -7.14 -0.66 -8.25
C VAL A 66 -7.81 0.64 -7.83
N ARG A 67 -7.32 1.28 -6.76
CA ARG A 67 -7.86 2.55 -6.28
C ARG A 67 -7.76 3.67 -7.32
N ALA A 68 -6.63 3.76 -8.03
CA ALA A 68 -6.47 4.76 -9.09
C ALA A 68 -7.41 4.52 -10.28
N GLN A 69 -7.71 3.26 -10.60
CA GLN A 69 -8.69 2.89 -11.63
C GLN A 69 -10.11 3.28 -11.20
N ASP A 70 -10.49 2.99 -9.97
CA ASP A 70 -11.81 3.36 -9.42
C ASP A 70 -11.98 4.88 -9.39
N GLU A 71 -10.95 5.64 -9.01
CA GLU A 71 -10.96 7.10 -9.06
C GLU A 71 -11.09 7.62 -10.51
N ALA A 72 -10.41 7.00 -11.47
CA ALA A 72 -10.55 7.37 -12.89
C ALA A 72 -11.98 7.12 -13.41
N VAL A 73 -12.59 5.99 -13.05
CA VAL A 73 -13.98 5.67 -13.40
C VAL A 73 -14.98 6.61 -12.73
N THR A 74 -14.78 6.89 -11.44
CA THR A 74 -15.64 7.81 -10.68
C THR A 74 -15.57 9.22 -11.25
N ASN A 75 -14.36 9.71 -11.53
CA ASN A 75 -14.15 11.04 -12.10
C ASN A 75 -14.73 11.14 -13.52
N THR A 76 -14.57 10.12 -14.36
CA THR A 76 -15.18 10.12 -15.71
C THR A 76 -16.71 10.09 -15.63
N THR A 77 -17.29 9.34 -14.70
CA THR A 77 -18.75 9.29 -14.49
C THR A 77 -19.29 10.65 -13.99
N ALA A 78 -18.59 11.27 -13.03
CA ALA A 78 -18.93 12.60 -12.53
C ALA A 78 -18.84 13.69 -13.62
N MET A 79 -17.83 13.61 -14.50
CA MET A 79 -17.65 14.53 -15.62
C MET A 79 -18.69 14.34 -16.74
N MET A 80 -19.30 13.14 -16.86
CA MET A 80 -20.35 12.86 -17.83
C MET A 80 -21.78 13.19 -17.33
N GLY A 81 -21.92 13.77 -16.12
CA GLY A 81 -23.19 14.36 -15.65
C GLY A 81 -24.35 13.37 -15.48
N LEU A 82 -24.09 12.06 -15.36
CA LEU A 82 -25.13 11.08 -15.03
C LEU A 82 -25.43 11.15 -13.53
N SER A 83 -26.32 12.05 -13.15
CA SER A 83 -27.12 11.92 -11.93
C SER A 83 -28.02 10.69 -12.08
N ILE A 84 -27.87 9.72 -11.18
CA ILE A 84 -28.84 8.64 -11.00
C ILE A 84 -30.06 9.20 -10.26
#